data_AF-A0A840HQ83-F1
#
_entry.id   AF-A0A840HQ83-F1
#
_cell.length_a   1.000
_cell.length_b   1.000
_cell.length_c   1.000
_cell.angle_alpha   90.00
_cell.angle_beta   90.00
_cell.angle_gamma   90.00
#
_symmetry.space_group_name_H-M   'P 1'
#
loop_
_entity.id
_entity.type
_entity.pdbx_description
1 polymer ?
#
loop_
_entity_poly.entity_id
_entity_poly.type
_entity_poly.pdbx_seq_one_letter_code
_entity_poly.pdbx_strand_id
1 'polypeptide(L)'
;MKIHLPKKLKRFGTEGSVATQSLWFRLTRASAPAQALGKLRADTLDFFDRKRPVGEKYPYEVHYAPTLQNVPEGLEHFHLVGRNWRYRPDAPIALAFGMNAWKYGFIADYCPDVRIAFAPRKFMGARAHRAVRQLVPNLSRIYVWGYTDRPWIARFARRWNIPLIRVEDGFLRSADLGANHATPYSLVFDTQGLYYNNLEPNDLADILARHDFAADPN
;
A
#
# COMPACT_ATOMS: atom_id res chain seq x y z
N MET A 1 30.63 53.57 -11.48
CA MET A 1 30.17 52.30 -12.10
C MET A 1 29.12 51.71 -11.14
N LYS A 2 27.87 52.21 -11.19
CA LYS A 2 26.70 51.56 -11.83
C LYS A 2 26.38 50.19 -11.15
N ILE A 3 25.24 49.90 -10.51
CA ILE A 3 23.96 50.61 -10.31
C ILE A 3 23.12 49.86 -9.23
N HIS A 4 22.43 50.62 -8.38
CA HIS A 4 21.02 50.53 -7.94
C HIS A 4 20.35 49.21 -7.46
N LEU A 5 19.97 49.21 -6.18
CA LEU A 5 18.72 48.63 -5.66
C LEU A 5 17.54 49.58 -5.93
N PRO A 6 16.33 49.09 -6.31
CA PRO A 6 15.11 49.86 -6.09
C PRO A 6 14.30 49.38 -4.88
N LYS A 7 13.92 50.37 -4.07
CA LYS A 7 12.84 50.38 -3.08
C LYS A 7 11.47 50.40 -3.80
N LYS A 8 10.47 49.66 -3.31
CA LYS A 8 9.17 50.20 -2.82
C LYS A 8 8.14 49.10 -2.51
N LEU A 9 7.63 49.18 -1.27
CA LEU A 9 6.28 48.74 -0.85
C LEU A 9 5.17 49.51 -1.59
N LYS A 10 4.05 48.83 -1.91
CA LYS A 10 2.64 49.30 -1.86
C LYS A 10 1.76 48.04 -1.76
N ARG A 11 1.20 47.69 -0.59
CA ARG A 11 -0.12 48.04 0.02
C ARG A 11 -1.38 47.49 -0.69
N PHE A 12 -2.03 46.57 0.04
CA PHE A 12 -3.46 46.20 0.19
C PHE A 12 -4.29 45.65 -0.98
N GLY A 13 -4.85 44.46 -0.74
CA GLY A 13 -6.01 43.87 -1.39
C GLY A 13 -6.45 42.64 -0.59
N THR A 14 -7.72 42.60 -0.22
CA THR A 14 -8.40 41.67 0.71
C THR A 14 -8.61 40.26 0.13
N GLU A 15 -8.84 39.31 1.04
CA GLU A 15 -9.39 37.94 0.85
C GLU A 15 -8.47 36.84 0.28
N GLY A 16 -8.46 35.67 0.93
CA GLY A 16 -7.92 34.43 0.39
C GLY A 16 -7.17 33.56 1.39
N SER A 17 -7.87 32.58 1.94
CA SER A 17 -7.37 31.48 2.77
C SER A 17 -6.36 30.57 2.01
N VAL A 18 -5.51 29.88 2.78
CA VAL A 18 -4.67 28.71 2.43
C VAL A 18 -3.38 28.97 1.61
N ALA A 19 -2.25 29.12 2.30
CA ALA A 19 -0.92 28.87 1.73
C ALA A 19 0.14 28.55 2.81
N THR A 20 0.05 27.36 3.42
CA THR A 20 1.11 26.82 4.31
C THR A 20 1.48 25.35 4.02
N GLN A 21 1.17 24.81 2.83
CA GLN A 21 1.52 23.43 2.47
C GLN A 21 2.71 23.25 1.50
N SER A 22 3.45 24.30 1.15
CA SER A 22 4.52 24.18 0.13
C SER A 22 5.95 23.99 0.65
N LEU A 23 6.17 23.77 1.96
CA LEU A 23 7.53 23.52 2.49
C LEU A 23 7.86 22.05 2.80
N TRP A 24 6.88 21.14 2.92
CA TRP A 24 7.14 19.74 3.30
C TRP A 24 7.47 18.80 2.12
N PHE A 25 7.30 19.24 0.88
CA PHE A 25 7.56 18.42 -0.31
C PHE A 25 9.03 18.42 -0.81
N ARG A 26 9.99 19.00 -0.06
CA ARG A 26 11.38 19.16 -0.50
C ARG A 26 12.44 18.28 0.18
N LEU A 27 12.08 17.17 0.85
CA LEU A 27 13.06 16.31 1.54
C LEU A 27 13.05 14.81 1.17
N THR A 28 12.79 14.45 -0.09
CA THR A 28 13.07 13.07 -0.57
C THR A 28 13.90 12.99 -1.85
N ARG A 29 14.72 14.01 -2.14
CA ARG A 29 15.69 13.97 -3.25
C ARG A 29 17.16 14.19 -2.84
N ALA A 30 17.45 14.52 -1.58
CA ALA A 30 18.76 15.02 -1.18
C ALA A 30 19.63 14.07 -0.33
N SER A 31 19.25 12.81 -0.13
CA SER A 31 20.02 11.88 0.73
C SER A 31 20.32 10.51 0.12
N ALA A 32 19.99 10.26 -1.15
CA ALA A 32 20.46 9.08 -1.85
C ALA A 32 21.79 9.41 -2.57
N PRO A 33 22.91 8.71 -2.29
CA PRO A 33 24.16 8.94 -2.99
C PRO A 33 23.95 8.71 -4.50
N ALA A 34 24.42 9.65 -5.32
CA ALA A 34 24.22 9.70 -6.77
C ALA A 34 24.69 8.43 -7.52
N GLN A 35 25.49 7.57 -6.88
CA GLN A 35 25.98 6.30 -7.42
C GLN A 35 24.94 5.16 -7.39
N ALA A 36 23.85 5.27 -6.62
CA ALA A 36 22.81 4.24 -6.53
C ALA A 36 21.72 4.35 -7.61
N LEU A 37 21.66 5.46 -8.35
CA LEU A 37 20.61 5.74 -9.34
C LEU A 37 20.96 5.28 -10.77
N GLY A 38 22.18 4.79 -11.00
CA GLY A 38 22.66 4.41 -12.33
C GLY A 38 22.16 3.08 -12.91
N LYS A 39 21.28 2.35 -12.20
CA LYS A 39 20.80 1.00 -12.62
C LYS A 39 19.29 0.84 -12.72
N LEU A 40 18.50 1.87 -12.46
CA LEU A 40 17.05 1.80 -12.64
C LEU A 40 16.71 2.23 -14.06
N ARG A 41 16.14 1.30 -14.84
CA ARG A 41 15.71 1.57 -16.22
C ARG A 41 14.65 2.68 -16.21
N ALA A 42 14.73 3.58 -17.18
CA ALA A 42 13.83 4.72 -17.34
C ALA A 42 12.34 4.30 -17.43
N ASP A 43 12.07 3.07 -17.89
CA ASP A 43 10.74 2.45 -17.95
C ASP A 43 10.06 2.28 -16.57
N THR A 44 10.84 2.22 -15.48
CA THR A 44 10.37 2.01 -14.12
C THR A 44 9.83 3.32 -13.52
N LEU A 45 10.28 4.47 -14.04
CA LEU A 45 9.86 5.80 -13.61
C LEU A 45 8.63 6.30 -14.39
N ASP A 46 8.54 5.97 -15.69
CA ASP A 46 7.44 6.37 -16.60
C ASP A 46 6.08 5.71 -16.29
N PHE A 47 6.06 4.65 -15.47
CA PHE A 47 4.83 3.93 -15.13
C PHE A 47 3.81 4.80 -14.37
N PHE A 48 4.27 5.81 -13.63
CA PHE A 48 3.42 6.61 -12.74
C PHE A 48 2.71 7.80 -13.41
N ASP A 49 3.02 8.11 -14.67
CA ASP A 49 2.62 9.36 -15.33
C ASP A 49 1.42 9.27 -16.31
N ARG A 50 0.70 8.14 -16.37
CA ARG A 50 -0.46 8.02 -17.29
C ARG A 50 -1.79 8.38 -16.60
N LYS A 51 -2.34 9.52 -17.06
CA LYS A 51 -3.51 10.32 -16.64
C LYS A 51 -4.81 9.58 -16.25
N ARG A 52 -5.52 10.15 -15.25
CA ARG A 52 -6.98 10.36 -15.12
C ARG A 52 -7.27 11.41 -14.02
N PRO A 53 -8.44 12.09 -13.99
CA PRO A 53 -8.71 13.20 -13.05
C PRO A 53 -8.52 12.75 -11.60
N VAL A 54 -7.75 13.53 -10.84
CA VAL A 54 -7.11 13.10 -9.61
C VAL A 54 -7.92 13.66 -8.44
N GLY A 55 -8.78 12.85 -7.83
CA GLY A 55 -9.08 13.03 -6.41
C GLY A 55 -7.76 12.97 -5.62
N GLU A 56 -7.67 13.66 -4.47
CA GLU A 56 -6.43 13.69 -3.68
C GLU A 56 -5.89 12.26 -3.50
N LYS A 57 -4.68 12.01 -4.03
CA LYS A 57 -4.05 10.70 -3.91
C LYS A 57 -3.79 10.46 -2.42
N TYR A 58 -4.24 9.34 -1.89
CA TYR A 58 -3.92 8.95 -0.52
C TYR A 58 -2.39 9.00 -0.32
N PRO A 59 -1.89 9.77 0.67
CA PRO A 59 -0.46 9.94 0.84
C PRO A 59 0.17 8.64 1.37
N TYR A 60 1.29 8.22 0.80
CA TYR A 60 2.06 7.10 1.34
C TYR A 60 3.54 7.18 1.02
N GLU A 61 4.33 6.57 1.90
CA GLU A 61 5.77 6.41 1.73
C GLU A 61 6.07 5.12 0.95
N VAL A 62 6.95 5.21 -0.05
CA VAL A 62 7.49 4.06 -0.76
C VAL A 62 8.97 3.93 -0.41
N HIS A 63 9.39 2.73 -0.03
CA HIS A 63 10.76 2.43 0.34
C HIS A 63 11.42 1.55 -0.71
N TYR A 64 12.72 1.75 -0.91
CA TYR A 64 13.55 0.92 -1.77
C TYR A 64 14.33 -0.06 -0.89
N ALA A 65 14.29 -1.36 -1.19
CA ALA A 65 14.90 -2.41 -0.35
C ALA A 65 16.36 -2.08 0.08
N PRO A 66 17.28 -1.68 -0.81
CA PRO A 66 18.63 -1.26 -0.43
C PRO A 66 18.75 -0.06 0.52
N THR A 67 17.69 0.72 0.72
CA THR A 67 17.69 1.87 1.66
C THR A 67 17.24 1.49 3.07
N LEU A 68 16.80 0.25 3.28
CA LEU A 68 16.33 -0.26 4.55
C LEU A 68 17.38 -1.18 5.17
N GLN A 69 17.43 -1.22 6.51
CA GLN A 69 18.29 -2.15 7.25
C GLN A 69 17.62 -3.53 7.33
N ASN A 70 18.43 -4.60 7.32
CA ASN A 70 17.98 -5.98 7.56
C ASN A 70 16.81 -6.42 6.65
N VAL A 71 16.92 -6.18 5.35
CA VAL A 71 15.90 -6.57 4.37
C VAL A 71 16.15 -8.01 3.89
N PRO A 72 15.19 -8.94 4.06
CA PRO A 72 15.28 -10.27 3.47
C PRO A 72 15.43 -10.26 1.95
N GLU A 73 16.18 -11.23 1.42
CA GLU A 73 16.29 -11.46 -0.02
C GLU A 73 14.91 -11.74 -0.65
N GLY A 74 14.67 -11.22 -1.86
CA GLY A 74 13.42 -11.37 -2.60
C GLY A 74 12.48 -10.17 -2.46
N LEU A 75 12.65 -9.31 -1.45
CA LEU A 75 11.85 -8.09 -1.28
C LEU A 75 12.11 -7.03 -2.35
N GLU A 76 13.27 -7.06 -3.01
CA GLU A 76 13.61 -6.15 -4.11
C GLU A 76 12.71 -6.30 -5.34
N HIS A 77 11.78 -7.25 -5.32
CA HIS A 77 10.78 -7.47 -6.37
C HIS A 77 9.38 -6.94 -6.02
N PHE A 78 9.21 -6.30 -4.87
CA PHE A 78 7.94 -5.78 -4.36
C PHE A 78 8.01 -4.26 -4.15
N HIS A 79 6.84 -3.62 -4.08
CA HIS A 79 6.71 -2.24 -3.63
C HIS A 79 6.56 -2.22 -2.10
N LEU A 80 7.57 -1.70 -1.41
CA LEU A 80 7.57 -1.62 0.05
C LEU A 80 6.88 -0.32 0.46
N VAL A 81 5.67 -0.39 1.00
CA VAL A 81 4.84 0.80 1.24
C VAL A 81 4.44 0.88 2.70
N GLY A 82 4.42 2.10 3.22
CA GLY A 82 3.93 2.42 4.55
C GLY A 82 5.02 2.58 5.60
N ARG A 83 4.66 3.30 6.65
CA ARG A 83 5.55 3.79 7.71
C ARG A 83 6.27 2.67 8.46
N ASN A 84 5.68 1.48 8.55
CA ASN A 84 6.25 0.35 9.29
C ASN A 84 7.62 -0.10 8.78
N TRP A 85 7.94 0.09 7.50
CA TRP A 85 9.27 -0.22 6.96
C TRP A 85 10.38 0.59 7.62
N ARG A 86 10.07 1.81 8.08
CA ARG A 86 11.02 2.71 8.75
C ARG A 86 10.92 2.66 10.26
N TYR A 87 9.70 2.74 10.80
CA TYR A 87 9.49 2.94 12.23
C TYR A 87 9.26 1.64 13.01
N ARG A 88 8.98 0.52 12.33
CA ARG A 88 8.77 -0.81 12.93
C ARG A 88 9.58 -1.89 12.20
N PRO A 89 10.93 -1.79 12.18
CA PRO A 89 11.77 -2.72 11.43
C PRO A 89 11.64 -4.18 11.88
N ASP A 90 11.21 -4.43 13.11
CA ASP A 90 11.02 -5.77 13.66
C ASP A 90 9.61 -6.34 13.43
N ALA A 91 8.67 -5.54 12.89
CA ALA A 91 7.34 -6.02 12.60
C ALA A 91 7.37 -7.12 11.52
N PRO A 92 6.49 -8.12 11.59
CA PRO A 92 6.41 -9.17 10.59
C PRO A 92 6.12 -8.61 9.20
N ILE A 93 6.51 -9.36 8.17
CA ILE A 93 6.23 -8.98 6.77
C ILE A 93 4.90 -9.60 6.35
N ALA A 94 4.12 -8.86 5.57
CA ALA A 94 2.97 -9.37 4.83
C ALA A 94 3.15 -9.08 3.33
N LEU A 95 2.79 -10.05 2.49
CA LEU A 95 2.75 -9.84 1.04
C LEU A 95 1.34 -9.47 0.61
N ALA A 96 1.22 -8.57 -0.36
CA ALA A 96 -0.08 -8.13 -0.87
C ALA A 96 -0.17 -8.31 -2.39
N PHE A 97 -1.20 -9.01 -2.87
CA PHE A 97 -1.42 -9.31 -4.29
C PHE A 97 -2.74 -8.72 -4.79
N GLY A 98 -2.79 -8.42 -6.09
CA GLY A 98 -4.05 -7.99 -6.74
C GLY A 98 -4.43 -6.52 -6.54
N MET A 99 -3.60 -5.76 -5.84
CA MET A 99 -3.89 -4.36 -5.48
C MET A 99 -3.33 -3.38 -6.51
N ASN A 100 -4.13 -2.39 -6.90
CA ASN A 100 -3.67 -1.26 -7.72
C ASN A 100 -2.90 -0.26 -6.85
N ALA A 101 -1.92 0.45 -7.42
CA ALA A 101 -1.02 1.34 -6.69
C ALA A 101 -1.73 2.42 -5.84
N TRP A 102 -2.87 2.92 -6.31
CA TRP A 102 -3.67 3.91 -5.55
C TRP A 102 -4.18 3.37 -4.21
N LYS A 103 -4.25 2.04 -4.04
CA LYS A 103 -4.66 1.38 -2.81
C LYS A 103 -3.54 1.21 -1.78
N TYR A 104 -2.28 1.33 -2.20
CA TYR A 104 -1.15 0.89 -1.37
C TYR A 104 -1.07 1.63 -0.05
N GLY A 105 -1.30 2.95 -0.08
CA GLY A 105 -1.20 3.78 1.10
C GLY A 105 -2.19 3.40 2.19
N PHE A 106 -3.49 3.47 1.90
CA PHE A 106 -4.48 3.19 2.93
C PHE A 106 -4.41 1.73 3.37
N ILE A 107 -4.14 0.77 2.48
CA ILE A 107 -3.99 -0.63 2.89
C ILE A 107 -2.84 -0.78 3.89
N ALA A 108 -1.72 -0.08 3.68
CA ALA A 108 -0.62 -0.08 4.64
C ALA A 108 -1.01 0.53 6.00
N ASP A 109 -1.85 1.55 6.02
CA ASP A 109 -2.34 2.16 7.27
C ASP A 109 -3.45 1.31 7.96
N TYR A 110 -4.23 0.53 7.22
CA TYR A 110 -5.22 -0.43 7.78
C TYR A 110 -4.56 -1.65 8.42
N CYS A 111 -3.32 -2.00 8.06
CA CYS A 111 -2.59 -3.11 8.67
C CYS A 111 -1.39 -2.59 9.48
N PRO A 112 -1.64 -1.93 10.62
CA PRO A 112 -0.57 -1.27 11.36
C PRO A 112 0.44 -2.27 11.88
N ASP A 113 0.09 -3.54 12.14
CA ASP A 113 0.90 -4.59 12.75
C ASP A 113 1.98 -5.21 11.83
N VAL A 114 1.98 -4.90 10.53
CA VAL A 114 2.86 -5.53 9.54
C VAL A 114 3.61 -4.54 8.66
N ARG A 115 4.75 -4.96 8.12
CA ARG A 115 5.41 -4.34 6.98
C ARG A 115 4.82 -4.93 5.69
N ILE A 116 4.08 -4.15 4.91
CA ILE A 116 3.44 -4.66 3.69
C ILE A 116 4.34 -4.47 2.45
N ALA A 117 4.54 -5.56 1.71
CA ALA A 117 5.19 -5.59 0.41
C ALA A 117 4.19 -5.94 -0.69
N PHE A 118 3.89 -5.00 -1.59
CA PHE A 118 2.91 -5.17 -2.66
C PHE A 118 3.55 -5.77 -3.91
N ALA A 119 2.96 -6.86 -4.39
CA ALA A 119 3.40 -7.54 -5.59
C ALA A 119 3.01 -6.76 -6.85
N PRO A 120 3.90 -6.64 -7.86
CA PRO A 120 3.55 -6.00 -9.11
C PRO A 120 2.51 -6.81 -9.91
N ARG A 121 1.72 -6.14 -10.75
CA ARG A 121 0.60 -6.77 -11.47
C ARG A 121 0.99 -7.96 -12.36
N LYS A 122 2.20 -7.92 -12.95
CA LYS A 122 2.74 -8.99 -13.81
C LYS A 122 3.75 -9.89 -13.06
N PHE A 123 3.53 -10.13 -11.77
CA PHE A 123 4.42 -10.95 -10.95
C PHE A 123 4.11 -12.45 -11.11
N MET A 124 4.94 -13.15 -11.91
CA MET A 124 4.72 -14.56 -12.25
C MET A 124 6.00 -15.29 -12.62
N GLY A 125 5.87 -16.61 -12.83
CA GLY A 125 6.95 -17.48 -13.30
C GLY A 125 7.99 -17.77 -12.21
N ALA A 126 9.09 -18.42 -12.60
CA ALA A 126 10.12 -18.91 -11.69
C ALA A 126 10.69 -17.81 -10.78
N ARG A 127 10.82 -16.58 -11.29
CA ARG A 127 11.29 -15.44 -10.51
C ARG A 127 10.34 -15.10 -9.36
N ALA A 128 9.03 -15.00 -9.62
CA ALA A 128 8.04 -14.72 -8.58
C ALA A 128 8.01 -15.83 -7.53
N HIS A 129 8.05 -17.09 -7.96
CA HIS A 129 8.11 -18.23 -7.04
C HIS A 129 9.35 -18.21 -6.15
N ARG A 130 10.53 -17.91 -6.70
CA ARG A 130 11.78 -17.80 -5.95
C ARG A 130 11.71 -16.67 -4.92
N ALA A 131 11.25 -15.50 -5.34
CA ALA A 131 11.11 -14.33 -4.49
C ALA A 131 10.22 -14.60 -3.27
N VAL A 132 9.02 -15.11 -3.50
CA VAL A 132 8.08 -15.43 -2.39
C VAL A 132 8.65 -16.53 -1.50
N ARG A 133 9.33 -17.53 -2.06
CA ARG A 133 9.97 -18.60 -1.30
C ARG A 133 11.07 -18.09 -0.36
N GLN A 134 11.89 -17.14 -0.78
CA GLN A 134 12.94 -16.54 0.06
C GLN A 134 12.37 -15.80 1.26
N LEU A 135 11.13 -15.31 1.16
CA LEU A 135 10.47 -14.54 2.22
C LEU A 135 9.74 -15.40 3.25
N VAL A 136 9.54 -16.70 3.00
CA VAL A 136 8.81 -17.61 3.90
C VAL A 136 9.23 -17.49 5.37
N PRO A 137 10.52 -17.44 5.73
CA PRO A 137 10.93 -17.37 7.14
C PRO A 137 10.45 -16.11 7.87
N ASN A 138 10.11 -15.04 7.14
CA ASN A 138 9.71 -13.74 7.69
C ASN A 138 8.25 -13.38 7.39
N LEU A 139 7.52 -14.27 6.70
CA LEU A 139 6.20 -13.98 6.18
C LEU A 139 5.12 -14.41 7.17
N SER A 140 4.35 -13.44 7.66
CA SER A 140 3.25 -13.69 8.60
C SER A 140 1.93 -14.03 7.93
N ARG A 141 1.65 -13.44 6.77
CA ARG A 141 0.38 -13.58 6.04
C ARG A 141 0.48 -13.05 4.61
N ILE A 142 -0.46 -13.45 3.79
CA ILE A 142 -0.65 -12.94 2.42
C ILE A 142 -2.03 -12.29 2.34
N TYR A 143 -2.07 -11.04 1.89
CA TYR A 143 -3.30 -10.35 1.51
C TYR A 143 -3.55 -10.47 0.01
N VAL A 144 -4.81 -10.67 -0.37
CA VAL A 144 -5.26 -10.68 -1.77
C VAL A 144 -6.48 -9.78 -1.90
N TRP A 145 -6.47 -8.86 -2.86
CA TRP A 145 -7.70 -8.12 -3.18
C TRP A 145 -8.70 -9.01 -3.91
N GLY A 146 -9.90 -9.20 -3.37
CA GLY A 146 -10.92 -10.03 -3.99
C GLY A 146 -10.48 -11.48 -4.23
N TYR A 147 -10.90 -12.01 -5.38
CA TYR A 147 -10.42 -13.28 -5.97
C TYR A 147 -9.44 -13.06 -7.13
N THR A 148 -8.62 -11.99 -7.05
CA THR A 148 -7.69 -11.62 -8.13
C THR A 148 -6.34 -12.34 -8.08
N ASP A 149 -6.12 -13.20 -7.08
CA ASP A 149 -4.91 -13.98 -6.99
C ASP A 149 -4.83 -15.03 -8.10
N ARG A 150 -3.59 -15.41 -8.39
CA ARG A 150 -3.34 -16.54 -9.28
C ARG A 150 -3.40 -17.81 -8.45
N PRO A 151 -3.90 -18.94 -8.98
CA PRO A 151 -4.04 -20.20 -8.23
C PRO A 151 -2.77 -20.68 -7.51
N TRP A 152 -1.60 -20.28 -7.99
CA TRP A 152 -0.34 -20.64 -7.34
C TRP A 152 -0.12 -19.95 -5.99
N ILE A 153 -0.69 -18.76 -5.76
CA ILE A 153 -0.61 -18.03 -4.50
C ILE A 153 -1.34 -18.79 -3.41
N ALA A 154 -2.60 -19.15 -3.63
CA ALA A 154 -3.37 -19.96 -2.69
C ALA A 154 -2.70 -21.33 -2.41
N ARG A 155 -2.19 -22.00 -3.45
CA ARG A 155 -1.43 -23.25 -3.28
C ARG A 155 -0.15 -23.06 -2.47
N PHE A 156 0.57 -21.96 -2.70
CA PHE A 156 1.79 -21.62 -1.98
C PHE A 156 1.48 -21.35 -0.50
N ALA A 157 0.49 -20.50 -0.21
CA ALA A 157 0.05 -20.18 1.14
C ALA A 157 -0.28 -21.46 1.93
N ARG A 158 -1.11 -22.34 1.33
CA ARG A 158 -1.43 -23.65 1.90
C ARG A 158 -0.21 -24.54 2.12
N ARG A 159 0.70 -24.61 1.15
CA ARG A 159 1.91 -25.46 1.20
C ARG A 159 2.87 -25.10 2.33
N TRP A 160 2.88 -23.82 2.73
CA TRP A 160 3.77 -23.26 3.75
C TRP A 160 3.03 -22.86 5.03
N ASN A 161 1.74 -23.21 5.16
CA ASN A 161 0.90 -22.85 6.29
C ASN A 161 0.89 -21.34 6.60
N ILE A 162 0.82 -20.52 5.55
CA ILE A 162 0.77 -19.06 5.65
C ILE A 162 -0.69 -18.63 5.52
N PRO A 163 -1.24 -17.85 6.46
CA PRO A 163 -2.58 -17.30 6.36
C PRO A 163 -2.77 -16.52 5.05
N LEU A 164 -3.84 -16.84 4.32
CA LEU A 164 -4.29 -16.11 3.14
C LEU A 164 -5.56 -15.33 3.51
N ILE A 165 -5.48 -14.01 3.49
CA ILE A 165 -6.56 -13.11 3.87
C ILE A 165 -7.05 -12.39 2.61
N ARG A 166 -8.34 -12.47 2.34
CA ARG A 166 -8.98 -11.74 1.25
C ARG A 166 -9.41 -10.36 1.74
N VAL A 167 -9.13 -9.35 0.93
CA VAL A 167 -9.42 -7.94 1.22
C VAL A 167 -10.39 -7.41 0.18
N GLU A 168 -11.42 -6.71 0.63
CA GLU A 168 -12.38 -6.02 -0.24
C GLU A 168 -12.82 -4.70 0.40
N ASP A 169 -13.50 -3.86 -0.37
CA ASP A 169 -14.18 -2.68 0.16
C ASP A 169 -15.19 -3.07 1.25
N GLY A 170 -15.24 -2.30 2.33
CA GLY A 170 -16.21 -2.49 3.40
C GLY A 170 -17.62 -2.05 2.99
N PHE A 171 -18.63 -2.53 3.74
CA PHE A 171 -20.05 -2.20 3.49
C PHE A 171 -20.31 -0.69 3.56
N LEU A 172 -19.65 0.01 4.49
CA LEU A 172 -19.66 1.48 4.56
C LEU A 172 -18.41 2.03 3.88
N ARG A 173 -18.50 2.25 2.58
CA ARG A 173 -17.34 2.47 1.72
C ARG A 173 -16.77 3.89 1.78
N SER A 174 -17.54 4.91 1.41
CA SER A 174 -17.07 6.31 1.39
C SER A 174 -18.26 7.25 1.15
N ALA A 175 -18.10 8.54 1.48
CA ALA A 175 -19.08 9.57 1.11
C ALA A 175 -19.11 9.86 -0.40
N ASP A 176 -18.05 9.46 -1.11
CA ASP A 176 -17.87 9.62 -2.56
C ASP A 176 -17.91 8.27 -3.28
N LEU A 177 -18.10 8.28 -4.61
CA LEU A 177 -18.15 7.04 -5.40
C LEU A 177 -16.77 6.37 -5.55
N GLY A 178 -16.75 5.04 -5.65
CA GLY A 178 -15.51 4.28 -5.84
C GLY A 178 -14.77 4.51 -7.14
N ALA A 179 -15.50 4.93 -8.17
CA ALA A 179 -14.91 5.35 -9.44
C ALA A 179 -13.97 6.57 -9.28
N ASN A 180 -14.14 7.36 -8.21
CA ASN A 180 -13.32 8.55 -7.94
C ASN A 180 -12.03 8.23 -7.17
N HIS A 181 -11.72 6.94 -6.94
CA HIS A 181 -10.60 6.51 -6.07
C HIS A 181 -10.65 7.14 -4.67
N ALA A 182 -11.86 7.42 -4.17
CA ALA A 182 -12.04 7.86 -2.81
C ALA A 182 -11.53 6.79 -1.84
N THR A 183 -10.78 7.26 -0.84
CA THR A 183 -10.25 6.42 0.23
C THR A 183 -11.41 5.76 0.99
N PRO A 184 -11.38 4.44 1.19
CA PRO A 184 -12.46 3.77 1.89
C PRO A 184 -12.43 4.05 3.40
N TYR A 185 -13.60 4.27 3.99
CA TYR A 185 -13.83 4.38 5.45
C TYR A 185 -13.79 3.02 6.16
N SER A 186 -14.01 1.94 5.42
CA SER A 186 -13.87 0.58 5.95
C SER A 186 -13.42 -0.39 4.86
N LEU A 187 -12.75 -1.46 5.30
CA LEU A 187 -12.33 -2.60 4.49
C LEU A 187 -12.78 -3.89 5.17
N VAL A 188 -13.06 -4.91 4.37
CA VAL A 188 -13.22 -6.29 4.85
C VAL A 188 -11.87 -7.00 4.77
N PHE A 189 -11.54 -7.74 5.82
CA PHE A 189 -10.42 -8.69 5.86
C PHE A 189 -10.99 -10.05 6.27
N ASP A 190 -11.12 -10.97 5.31
CA ASP A 190 -11.72 -12.29 5.53
C ASP A 190 -10.66 -13.39 5.43
N THR A 191 -10.63 -14.26 6.44
CA THR A 191 -9.64 -15.34 6.57
C THR A 191 -10.07 -16.63 5.88
N GLN A 192 -11.35 -16.77 5.51
CA GLN A 192 -11.91 -17.95 4.85
C GLN A 192 -12.24 -17.68 3.38
N GLY A 193 -13.01 -16.63 3.09
CA GLY A 193 -13.54 -16.33 1.76
C GLY A 193 -14.42 -15.09 1.79
N LEU A 194 -14.59 -14.35 0.69
CA LEU A 194 -15.35 -13.10 0.79
C LEU A 194 -16.86 -13.34 0.85
N TYR A 195 -17.56 -12.47 1.57
CA TYR A 195 -19.02 -12.51 1.81
C TYR A 195 -19.92 -12.66 0.56
N TYR A 196 -19.43 -12.27 -0.62
CA TYR A 196 -20.18 -12.41 -1.88
C TYR A 196 -19.98 -13.76 -2.56
N ASN A 197 -19.04 -14.59 -2.09
CA ASN A 197 -18.86 -15.96 -2.57
C ASN A 197 -19.64 -16.93 -1.69
N ASN A 198 -20.76 -17.43 -2.19
CA ASN A 198 -21.61 -18.39 -1.50
C ASN A 198 -21.18 -19.86 -1.69
N LEU A 199 -20.11 -20.12 -2.44
CA LEU A 199 -19.60 -21.48 -2.70
C LEU A 199 -18.55 -21.91 -1.67
N GLU A 200 -18.06 -20.98 -0.85
CA GLU A 200 -17.01 -21.20 0.14
C GLU A 200 -17.45 -20.63 1.50
N PRO A 201 -16.98 -21.20 2.63
CA PRO A 201 -17.12 -20.58 3.94
C PRO A 201 -16.56 -19.15 3.95
N ASN A 202 -17.17 -18.27 4.74
CA ASN A 202 -16.71 -16.89 4.95
C ASN A 202 -16.93 -16.47 6.41
N ASP A 203 -16.07 -15.58 6.90
CA ASP A 203 -16.09 -15.14 8.30
C ASP A 203 -17.41 -14.42 8.65
N LEU A 204 -18.00 -13.68 7.71
CA LEU A 204 -19.28 -13.02 7.93
C LEU A 204 -20.42 -14.02 8.19
N ALA A 205 -20.52 -15.08 7.40
CA ALA A 205 -21.52 -16.12 7.59
C ALA A 205 -21.34 -16.84 8.93
N ASP A 206 -20.09 -17.08 9.33
CA ASP A 206 -19.77 -17.67 10.63
C ASP A 206 -20.16 -16.75 11.79
N ILE A 207 -19.87 -15.44 11.69
CA ILE A 207 -20.30 -14.43 12.66
C ILE A 207 -21.83 -14.43 12.77
N LEU A 208 -22.55 -14.35 11.65
CA LEU A 208 -24.01 -14.31 11.65
C LEU A 208 -24.65 -15.59 12.23
N ALA A 209 -24.00 -16.74 12.04
CA ALA A 209 -24.53 -18.02 12.49
C ALA A 209 -24.21 -18.33 13.97
N ARG A 210 -23.09 -17.82 14.50
CA ARG A 210 -22.53 -18.29 15.78
C ARG A 210 -22.30 -17.19 16.81
N HIS A 211 -22.26 -15.92 16.41
CA HIS A 211 -22.03 -14.82 17.34
C HIS A 211 -23.30 -14.52 18.14
N ASP A 212 -23.17 -14.47 19.46
CA ASP A 212 -24.26 -14.04 20.34
C ASP A 212 -24.30 -12.52 20.42
N PHE A 213 -25.04 -11.91 19.50
CA PHE A 213 -25.22 -10.45 19.46
C PHE A 213 -25.96 -9.90 20.68
N ALA A 214 -26.74 -10.73 21.40
CA ALA A 214 -27.50 -10.26 22.56
C ALA A 214 -26.61 -10.16 23.82
N ALA A 215 -25.56 -10.99 23.88
CA ALA A 215 -24.60 -10.98 24.98
C ALA A 215 -23.40 -10.04 24.77
N ASP A 216 -23.31 -9.36 23.62
CA ASP A 216 -22.16 -8.52 23.27
C ASP A 216 -22.22 -7.13 23.97
N PRO A 217 -21.32 -6.85 24.94
CA PRO A 217 -21.28 -5.56 25.62
C PRO A 217 -20.45 -4.59 24.77
N ASN A 218 -21.12 -3.69 24.04
CA ASN A 218 -20.50 -2.64 23.20
C ASN A 218 -19.18 -2.08 23.72
#